data_AF-A0A9E2KZN8-F1
#
_entry.id   AF-A0A9E2KZN8-F1
#
_cell.length_a   1.000
_cell.length_b   1.000
_cell.length_c   1.000
_cell.angle_alpha   90.00
_cell.angle_beta   90.00
_cell.angle_gamma   90.00
#
_symmetry.space_group_name_H-M   'P 1'
#
loop_
_entity.id
_entity.type
_entity.pdbx_description
1 polymer ?
#
loop_
_entity_poly.entity_id
_entity_poly.type
_entity_poly.pdbx_seq_one_letter_code
_entity_poly.pdbx_strand_id
1 'polypeptide(L)'
;MLIIKEKILEKYSTSELKAIFEDWFLYFKRSDFKGELYNIAYYLNIEDLEYSLEEFKIDYPKLANNKEVATIFKLYKSGMSLQHWGEKFDKDTNHLKKQLKNGYIYNSTSIPKEFFKYVDMNIDISEFRIELYKNHIELYGEKEKLETFRRRYSLKERVYFEKYKNSYHLAFKGFLAGYITYIKREDN
;
A
#
# COMPACT_ATOMS: atom_id res chain seq x y z
N MET A 1 4.89 26.52 2.11
CA MET A 1 5.83 25.76 1.26
C MET A 1 5.64 24.29 1.62
N LEU A 2 5.99 23.34 0.73
CA LEU A 2 5.85 21.92 1.08
C LEU A 2 6.94 21.52 2.07
N ILE A 3 6.60 20.76 3.11
CA ILE A 3 7.53 20.25 4.13
C ILE A 3 8.61 19.39 3.48
N ILE A 4 8.25 18.54 2.51
CA ILE A 4 9.25 17.75 1.78
C ILE A 4 10.28 18.63 1.08
N LYS A 5 9.85 19.78 0.54
CA LYS A 5 10.75 20.72 -0.12
C LYS A 5 11.69 21.39 0.87
N GLU A 6 11.19 21.76 2.05
CA GLU A 6 12.02 22.32 3.15
C GLU A 6 13.13 21.34 3.53
N LYS A 7 12.78 20.09 3.83
CA LYS A 7 13.74 19.03 4.17
C LYS A 7 14.79 18.81 3.08
N ILE A 8 14.40 18.86 1.80
CA ILE A 8 15.35 18.73 0.68
C ILE A 8 16.32 19.91 0.64
N LEU A 9 15.83 21.13 0.83
CA LEU A 9 16.66 22.35 0.81
C LEU A 9 17.61 22.44 2.02
N GLU A 10 17.23 21.86 3.15
CA GLU A 10 18.08 21.77 4.34
C GLU A 10 19.21 20.73 4.17
N LYS A 11 18.92 19.63 3.47
CA LYS A 11 19.87 18.52 3.31
C LYS A 11 20.86 18.70 2.16
N TYR A 12 20.45 19.32 1.06
CA TYR A 12 21.24 19.37 -0.17
C TYR A 12 21.57 20.80 -0.58
N SER A 13 22.79 21.01 -1.06
CA SER A 13 23.22 22.26 -1.67
C SER A 13 22.51 22.50 -3.02
N THR A 14 22.48 23.77 -3.44
CA THR A 14 21.92 24.16 -4.74
C THR A 14 22.60 23.43 -5.91
N SER A 15 23.91 23.22 -5.84
CA SER A 15 24.67 22.50 -6.86
C SER A 15 24.29 21.02 -6.96
N GLU A 16 24.11 20.35 -5.81
CA GLU A 16 23.66 18.94 -5.78
C GLU A 16 22.25 18.81 -6.34
N LEU A 17 21.34 19.69 -5.91
CA LEU A 17 19.95 19.68 -6.40
C LEU A 17 19.85 19.96 -7.89
N LYS A 18 20.72 20.81 -8.44
CA LYS A 18 20.79 21.03 -9.89
C LYS A 18 21.27 19.79 -10.64
N ALA A 19 22.19 19.01 -10.06
CA ALA A 19 22.63 17.76 -10.64
C ALA A 19 21.57 16.66 -10.54
N ILE A 20 20.85 16.58 -9.42
CA ILE A 20 19.81 15.57 -9.16
C ILE A 20 18.56 15.80 -10.03
N PHE A 21 18.06 17.04 -10.07
CA PHE A 21 16.81 17.37 -10.75
C PHE A 21 17.00 17.80 -12.20
N GLU A 22 18.23 18.03 -12.65
CA GLU A 22 18.56 18.46 -14.02
C GLU A 22 17.68 19.65 -14.46
N ASP A 23 16.97 19.53 -15.59
CA ASP A 23 16.07 20.56 -16.11
C ASP A 23 14.88 20.85 -15.17
N TRP A 24 14.45 19.86 -14.38
CA TRP A 24 13.38 20.02 -13.41
C TRP A 24 13.76 20.91 -12.23
N PHE A 25 15.06 21.15 -12.01
CA PHE A 25 15.56 22.00 -10.94
C PHE A 25 14.97 23.41 -10.98
N LEU A 26 14.81 23.99 -12.18
CA LEU A 26 14.23 25.32 -12.35
C LEU A 26 12.78 25.39 -11.89
N TYR A 27 12.03 24.31 -12.05
CA TYR A 27 10.67 24.18 -11.55
C TYR A 27 10.68 23.97 -10.03
N PHE A 28 11.52 23.04 -9.53
CA PHE A 28 11.65 22.74 -8.11
C PHE A 28 11.97 23.98 -7.26
N LYS A 29 12.90 24.84 -7.71
CA LYS A 29 13.35 26.01 -6.95
C LYS A 29 12.31 27.12 -6.80
N ARG A 30 11.24 27.13 -7.58
CA ARG A 30 10.23 28.21 -7.54
C ARG A 30 9.62 28.36 -6.15
N SER A 31 9.40 29.58 -5.69
CA SER A 31 8.76 29.85 -4.39
C SER A 31 7.34 29.27 -4.29
N ASP A 32 6.64 29.19 -5.42
CA ASP A 32 5.28 28.65 -5.55
C ASP A 32 5.23 27.17 -5.97
N PHE A 33 6.33 26.43 -5.79
CA PHE A 33 6.41 25.01 -6.14
C PHE A 33 5.28 24.18 -5.49
N LYS A 34 4.59 23.38 -6.32
CA LYS A 34 3.48 22.49 -5.94
C LYS A 34 3.65 21.09 -6.52
N GLY A 35 4.89 20.60 -6.62
CA GLY A 35 5.17 19.31 -7.21
C GLY A 35 4.60 18.15 -6.39
N GLU A 36 4.10 17.15 -7.10
CA GLU A 36 3.63 15.89 -6.52
C GLU A 36 4.80 15.07 -5.96
N LEU A 37 4.57 14.34 -4.86
CA LEU A 37 5.61 13.57 -4.19
C LEU A 37 6.29 12.56 -5.12
N TYR A 38 5.52 11.89 -5.97
CA TYR A 38 6.07 10.90 -6.91
C TYR A 38 7.04 11.52 -7.93
N ASN A 39 6.85 12.80 -8.31
CA ASN A 39 7.79 13.47 -9.20
C ASN A 39 9.10 13.79 -8.47
N ILE A 40 9.02 14.18 -7.19
CA ILE A 40 10.22 14.40 -6.36
C ILE A 40 10.97 13.07 -6.19
N ALA A 41 10.24 12.04 -5.76
CA ALA A 41 10.77 10.71 -5.48
C ALA A 41 11.29 9.97 -6.72
N TYR A 42 10.89 10.39 -7.92
CA TYR A 42 11.46 9.90 -9.17
C TYR A 42 12.94 10.28 -9.32
N TYR A 43 13.32 11.48 -8.89
CA TYR A 43 14.71 11.96 -8.98
C TYR A 43 15.53 11.66 -7.72
N LEU A 44 14.89 11.64 -6.56
CA LEU A 44 15.56 11.61 -5.27
C LEU A 44 14.98 10.55 -4.35
N ASN A 45 15.82 9.66 -3.80
CA ASN A 45 15.38 8.82 -2.68
C ASN A 45 15.11 9.71 -1.46
N ILE A 46 13.88 9.69 -0.98
CA ILE A 46 13.42 10.50 0.16
C ILE A 46 13.39 9.73 1.49
N GLU A 47 13.91 8.50 1.53
CA GLU A 47 13.99 7.72 2.78
C GLU A 47 14.81 8.44 3.86
N ASP A 48 15.98 8.97 3.49
CA ASP A 48 16.89 9.63 4.43
C ASP A 48 16.48 11.07 4.80
N LEU A 49 15.27 11.50 4.42
CA LEU A 49 14.70 12.79 4.81
C LEU A 49 13.77 12.67 6.02
N GLU A 50 13.54 11.44 6.50
CA GLU A 50 12.58 11.13 7.56
C GLU A 50 11.20 11.75 7.28
N TYR A 51 10.83 11.86 6.00
CA TYR A 51 9.55 12.41 5.59
C TYR A 51 8.45 11.39 5.89
N SER A 52 7.53 11.79 6.76
CA SER A 52 6.51 10.93 7.38
C SER A 52 5.16 10.99 6.67
N LEU A 53 4.29 10.01 6.97
CA LEU A 53 2.92 10.01 6.49
C LEU A 53 2.12 11.22 6.96
N GLU A 54 2.38 11.72 8.18
CA GLU A 54 1.66 12.88 8.71
C GLU A 54 2.06 14.17 7.98
N GLU A 55 3.35 14.34 7.66
CA GLU A 55 3.82 15.45 6.82
C GLU A 55 3.27 15.34 5.40
N PHE A 56 3.18 14.13 4.84
CA PHE A 56 2.53 13.90 3.55
C PHE A 56 1.06 14.34 3.54
N LYS A 57 0.30 14.09 4.60
CA LYS A 57 -1.09 14.54 4.70
C LYS A 57 -1.21 16.07 4.75
N ILE A 58 -0.23 16.74 5.36
CA ILE A 58 -0.16 18.22 5.42
C ILE A 58 0.16 18.79 4.04
N ASP A 59 1.16 18.24 3.36
CA ASP A 59 1.60 18.69 2.03
C ASP A 59 0.52 18.43 0.95
N TYR A 60 -0.20 17.31 1.07
CA TYR A 60 -1.15 16.83 0.07
C TYR A 60 -2.55 16.59 0.66
N PRO A 61 -3.26 17.64 1.11
CA PRO A 61 -4.53 17.49 1.85
C PRO A 61 -5.65 16.85 1.04
N LYS A 62 -5.60 16.95 -0.31
CA LYS A 62 -6.55 16.25 -1.19
C LYS A 62 -6.40 14.72 -1.12
N LEU A 63 -5.18 14.25 -0.87
CA LEU A 63 -4.88 12.82 -0.75
C LEU A 63 -5.12 12.31 0.67
N ALA A 64 -5.00 13.17 1.68
CA ALA A 64 -5.24 12.84 3.09
C ALA A 64 -6.63 12.23 3.34
N ASN A 65 -7.64 12.58 2.53
CA ASN A 65 -9.01 12.08 2.66
C ASN A 65 -9.23 10.65 2.13
N ASN A 66 -8.22 10.01 1.56
CA ASN A 66 -8.33 8.61 1.12
C ASN A 66 -8.21 7.69 2.33
N LYS A 67 -9.06 6.65 2.42
CA LYS A 67 -8.95 5.67 3.51
C LYS A 67 -7.60 4.95 3.52
N GLU A 68 -7.06 4.65 2.34
CA GLU A 68 -5.78 3.94 2.19
C GLU A 68 -4.64 4.92 1.87
N VAL A 69 -4.61 6.09 2.53
CA VAL A 69 -3.60 7.13 2.29
C VAL A 69 -2.17 6.63 2.54
N ALA A 70 -1.97 5.71 3.48
CA ALA A 70 -0.65 5.13 3.73
C ALA A 70 -0.13 4.31 2.53
N THR A 71 -1.00 3.58 1.84
CA THR A 71 -0.67 2.91 0.58
C THR A 71 -0.32 3.91 -0.53
N ILE A 72 -1.08 5.01 -0.64
CA ILE A 72 -0.79 6.08 -1.61
C ILE A 72 0.58 6.69 -1.32
N PHE A 73 0.88 6.95 -0.05
CA PHE A 73 2.16 7.48 0.39
C PHE A 73 3.31 6.54 0.02
N LYS A 74 3.20 5.23 0.30
CA LYS A 74 4.21 4.23 -0.12
C LYS A 74 4.41 4.20 -1.63
N LEU A 75 3.32 4.22 -2.41
CA LEU A 75 3.40 4.25 -3.87
C LEU A 75 4.13 5.51 -4.35
N TYR A 76 3.75 6.68 -3.86
CA TYR A 76 4.31 7.95 -4.29
C TYR A 76 5.77 8.11 -3.84
N LYS A 77 6.11 7.64 -2.64
CA LYS A 77 7.48 7.58 -2.13
C LYS A 77 8.40 6.70 -3.00
N SER A 78 7.84 5.76 -3.77
CA SER A 78 8.59 4.95 -4.74
C SER A 78 8.83 5.65 -6.10
N GLY A 79 8.43 6.91 -6.25
CA GLY A 79 8.53 7.63 -7.53
C GLY A 79 7.45 7.24 -8.54
N MET A 80 6.41 6.51 -8.13
CA MET A 80 5.30 6.11 -9.01
C MET A 80 4.01 6.85 -8.66
N SER A 81 3.32 7.35 -9.68
CA SER A 81 1.91 7.70 -9.58
C SER A 81 1.04 6.46 -9.81
N LEU A 82 -0.24 6.52 -9.44
CA LEU A 82 -1.17 5.43 -9.73
C LEU A 82 -1.34 5.21 -11.25
N GLN A 83 -1.34 6.30 -12.02
CA GLN A 83 -1.45 6.24 -13.48
C GLN A 83 -0.22 5.55 -14.09
N HIS A 84 0.99 6.01 -13.74
CA HIS A 84 2.23 5.42 -14.24
C HIS A 84 2.34 3.94 -13.84
N TRP A 85 1.92 3.58 -12.62
CA TRP A 85 1.82 2.18 -12.23
C TRP A 85 0.87 1.39 -13.15
N GLY A 86 -0.31 1.92 -13.46
CA GLY A 86 -1.26 1.30 -14.38
C GLY A 86 -0.71 1.08 -15.78
N GLU A 87 -0.04 2.09 -16.33
CA GLU A 87 0.62 2.04 -17.64
C GLU A 87 1.75 0.98 -17.65
N LYS A 88 2.61 0.99 -16.62
CA LYS A 88 3.75 0.06 -16.51
C LYS A 88 3.34 -1.41 -16.47
N PHE A 89 2.22 -1.72 -15.83
CA PHE A 89 1.77 -3.11 -15.63
C PHE A 89 0.57 -3.50 -16.52
N ASP A 90 0.18 -2.63 -17.46
CA ASP A 90 -0.99 -2.79 -18.32
C ASP A 90 -2.26 -3.13 -17.53
N LYS A 91 -2.60 -2.27 -16.55
CA LYS A 91 -3.74 -2.44 -15.64
C LYS A 91 -4.67 -1.23 -15.63
N ASP A 92 -5.97 -1.51 -15.67
CA ASP A 92 -6.98 -0.49 -15.33
C ASP A 92 -6.91 -0.14 -13.84
N THR A 93 -6.69 1.14 -13.57
CA THR A 93 -6.55 1.69 -12.22
C THR A 93 -7.87 2.14 -11.59
N ASN A 94 -8.99 2.15 -12.32
CA ASN A 94 -10.26 2.69 -11.81
C ASN A 94 -10.74 2.00 -10.53
N HIS A 95 -10.71 0.66 -10.51
CA HIS A 95 -11.07 -0.12 -9.34
C HIS A 95 -10.12 0.11 -8.17
N LEU A 96 -8.83 0.28 -8.46
CA LEU A 96 -7.81 0.53 -7.45
C LEU A 96 -7.99 1.92 -6.85
N LYS A 97 -8.17 2.96 -7.67
CA LYS A 97 -8.49 4.33 -7.25
C LYS A 97 -9.72 4.37 -6.33
N LYS A 98 -10.78 3.63 -6.68
CA LYS A 98 -12.00 3.55 -5.85
C LYS A 98 -11.73 2.91 -4.48
N GLN A 99 -10.93 1.84 -4.44
CA GLN A 99 -10.60 1.16 -3.18
C GLN A 99 -9.62 1.98 -2.33
N LEU A 100 -8.64 2.66 -2.92
CA LEU A 100 -7.77 3.58 -2.18
C LEU A 100 -8.59 4.70 -1.51
N LYS A 101 -9.60 5.22 -2.21
CA LYS A 101 -10.48 6.24 -1.68
C LYS A 101 -11.41 5.72 -0.58
N ASN A 102 -12.12 4.61 -0.83
CA ASN A 102 -13.25 4.18 0.00
C ASN A 102 -12.93 3.05 0.99
N GLY A 103 -11.72 2.51 0.92
CA GLY A 103 -11.27 1.34 1.67
C GLY A 103 -11.23 0.07 0.82
N TYR A 104 -10.37 -0.86 1.21
CA TYR A 104 -10.27 -2.16 0.55
C TYR A 104 -11.53 -3.01 0.65
N ILE A 105 -11.85 -3.71 -0.44
CA ILE A 105 -12.86 -4.76 -0.51
C ILE A 105 -12.11 -6.09 -0.45
N TYR A 106 -12.00 -6.67 0.75
CA TYR A 106 -11.16 -7.84 1.03
C TYR A 106 -11.46 -9.08 0.18
N ASN A 107 -12.72 -9.26 -0.22
CA ASN A 107 -13.15 -10.37 -1.07
C ASN A 107 -12.93 -10.10 -2.58
N SER A 108 -12.47 -8.90 -2.97
CA SER A 108 -12.31 -8.52 -4.38
C SER A 108 -11.12 -9.22 -5.00
N THR A 109 -11.21 -9.61 -6.28
CA THR A 109 -10.06 -10.09 -7.08
C THR A 109 -9.47 -9.00 -7.98
N SER A 110 -9.92 -7.75 -7.83
CA SER A 110 -9.57 -6.65 -8.74
C SER A 110 -8.27 -5.94 -8.43
N ILE A 111 -7.63 -6.20 -7.28
CA ILE A 111 -6.33 -5.61 -6.94
C ILE A 111 -5.23 -6.52 -7.49
N PRO A 112 -4.42 -6.06 -8.45
CA PRO A 112 -3.35 -6.88 -9.02
C PRO A 112 -2.23 -7.13 -8.01
N LYS A 113 -1.56 -8.28 -8.14
CA LYS A 113 -0.52 -8.72 -7.20
C LYS A 113 0.69 -7.78 -7.23
N GLU A 114 0.98 -7.19 -8.38
CA GLU A 114 2.04 -6.20 -8.59
C GLU A 114 1.86 -4.93 -7.75
N PHE A 115 0.64 -4.70 -7.24
CA PHE A 115 0.35 -3.57 -6.35
C PHE A 115 0.62 -3.89 -4.86
N PHE A 116 0.74 -5.17 -4.48
CA PHE A 116 0.78 -5.58 -3.07
C PHE A 116 1.97 -5.02 -2.29
N LYS A 117 3.11 -4.79 -2.96
CA LYS A 117 4.28 -4.15 -2.34
C LYS A 117 4.03 -2.74 -1.83
N TYR A 118 3.01 -2.06 -2.33
CA TYR A 118 2.62 -0.72 -1.89
C TYR A 118 1.55 -0.74 -0.81
N VAL A 119 0.82 -1.85 -0.65
CA VAL A 119 -0.27 -1.96 0.30
C VAL A 119 0.28 -1.81 1.73
N ASP A 120 -0.26 -0.83 2.44
CA ASP A 120 -0.04 -0.63 3.87
C ASP A 120 -1.26 -1.14 4.63
N MET A 121 -1.17 -2.37 5.13
CA MET A 121 -2.22 -2.97 5.92
C MET A 121 -1.60 -3.84 7.01
N ASN A 122 -1.94 -3.57 8.26
CA ASN A 122 -1.56 -4.42 9.37
C ASN A 122 -2.60 -5.53 9.56
N ILE A 123 -2.19 -6.78 9.30
CA ILE A 123 -3.02 -7.97 9.48
C ILE A 123 -2.36 -8.86 10.51
N ASP A 124 -3.05 -9.09 11.63
CA ASP A 124 -2.64 -10.08 12.60
C ASP A 124 -3.24 -11.45 12.22
N ILE A 125 -2.34 -12.39 11.93
CA ILE A 125 -2.62 -13.79 11.62
C ILE A 125 -1.73 -14.72 12.47
N SER A 126 -1.09 -14.19 13.52
CA SER A 126 -0.12 -14.92 14.33
C SER A 126 -0.74 -16.12 15.08
N GLU A 127 -2.02 -16.03 15.40
CA GLU A 127 -2.75 -17.07 16.13
C GLU A 127 -3.27 -18.22 15.25
N PHE A 128 -3.09 -18.15 13.92
CA PHE A 128 -3.62 -19.13 12.98
C PHE A 128 -2.52 -19.98 12.37
N ARG A 129 -2.77 -21.29 12.24
CA ARG A 129 -2.02 -22.11 11.28
C ARG A 129 -2.55 -21.81 9.88
N ILE A 130 -1.65 -21.55 8.94
CA ILE A 130 -2.00 -21.09 7.59
C ILE A 130 -1.60 -22.16 6.58
N GLU A 131 -2.53 -22.49 5.70
CA GLU A 131 -2.25 -23.29 4.50
C GLU A 131 -2.52 -22.45 3.25
N LEU A 132 -1.53 -22.39 2.36
CA LEU A 132 -1.57 -21.60 1.14
C LEU A 132 -1.91 -22.51 -0.04
N TYR A 133 -2.95 -22.17 -0.78
CA TYR A 133 -3.34 -22.85 -2.01
C TYR A 133 -3.19 -21.91 -3.21
N LYS A 134 -3.26 -22.46 -4.43
CA LYS A 134 -3.10 -21.67 -5.67
C LYS A 134 -4.10 -20.52 -5.78
N ASN A 135 -5.34 -20.74 -5.32
CA ASN A 135 -6.47 -19.84 -5.55
C ASN A 135 -7.11 -19.28 -4.25
N HIS A 136 -6.70 -19.77 -3.08
CA HIS A 136 -7.28 -19.43 -1.79
C HIS A 136 -6.27 -19.69 -0.66
N ILE A 137 -6.59 -19.25 0.55
CA ILE A 137 -5.86 -19.64 1.75
C ILE A 137 -6.84 -20.25 2.76
N GLU A 138 -6.30 -21.02 3.69
CA GLU A 138 -7.05 -21.56 4.81
C GLU A 138 -6.37 -21.20 6.12
N LEU A 139 -7.14 -20.58 7.02
CA LEU A 139 -6.73 -20.32 8.39
C LEU A 139 -7.34 -21.38 9.29
N TYR A 140 -6.53 -22.01 10.13
CA TYR A 140 -6.94 -22.99 11.13
C TYR A 140 -6.69 -22.44 12.53
N GLY A 141 -7.63 -22.64 13.45
CA GLY A 141 -7.51 -22.17 14.83
C GLY A 141 -8.82 -22.28 15.61
N GLU A 142 -8.92 -21.54 16.71
CA GLU A 142 -10.15 -21.49 17.51
C GLU A 142 -11.31 -20.85 16.73
N LYS A 143 -12.50 -21.43 16.86
CA LYS A 143 -13.70 -20.99 16.14
C LYS A 143 -14.00 -19.51 16.35
N GLU A 144 -13.90 -19.02 17.58
CA GLU A 144 -14.23 -17.64 17.94
C GLU A 144 -13.25 -16.63 17.35
N LYS A 145 -11.96 -16.97 17.31
CA LYS A 145 -10.91 -16.18 16.68
C LYS A 145 -11.11 -16.09 15.17
N LEU A 146 -11.40 -17.23 14.52
CA LEU A 146 -11.72 -17.28 13.09
C LEU A 146 -12.97 -16.47 12.75
N GLU A 147 -14.03 -16.57 13.56
CA GLU A 147 -15.26 -15.77 13.38
C GLU A 147 -15.02 -14.27 13.57
N THR A 148 -14.14 -13.90 14.50
CA THR A 148 -13.73 -12.51 14.72
C THR A 148 -12.93 -11.97 13.53
N PHE A 149 -11.97 -12.75 13.04
CA PHE A 149 -11.22 -12.43 11.83
C PHE A 149 -12.16 -12.25 10.61
N ARG A 150 -13.07 -13.21 10.40
CA ARG A 150 -14.09 -13.17 9.35
C ARG A 150 -14.90 -11.87 9.38
N ARG A 151 -15.41 -11.48 10.57
CA ARG A 151 -16.20 -10.25 10.74
C ARG A 151 -15.35 -9.00 10.51
N ARG A 152 -14.15 -8.93 11.08
CA ARG A 152 -13.23 -7.78 10.93
C ARG A 152 -12.97 -7.45 9.47
N TYR A 153 -12.77 -8.47 8.63
CA TYR A 153 -12.48 -8.31 7.22
C TYR A 153 -13.69 -8.55 6.30
N SER A 154 -14.90 -8.64 6.88
CA SER A 154 -16.16 -8.85 6.14
C SER A 154 -16.08 -9.98 5.09
N LEU A 155 -15.45 -11.10 5.47
CA LEU A 155 -15.29 -12.26 4.59
C LEU A 155 -16.61 -13.00 4.41
N LYS A 156 -16.89 -13.44 3.17
CA LYS A 156 -18.17 -14.04 2.79
C LYS A 156 -18.27 -15.51 3.21
N GLU A 157 -17.13 -16.19 3.26
CA GLU A 157 -17.00 -17.60 3.59
C GLU A 157 -17.24 -17.83 5.09
N ARG A 158 -17.83 -18.97 5.44
CA ARG A 158 -18.15 -19.31 6.84
C ARG A 158 -17.00 -20.08 7.49
N VAL A 159 -16.94 -20.04 8.82
CA VAL A 159 -16.08 -20.92 9.59
C VAL A 159 -16.71 -22.32 9.62
N TYR A 160 -15.93 -23.33 9.24
CA TYR A 160 -16.35 -24.73 9.23
C TYR A 160 -15.46 -25.58 10.13
N PHE A 161 -15.94 -26.75 10.52
CA PHE A 161 -15.15 -27.75 11.22
C PHE A 161 -14.67 -28.80 10.21
N GLU A 162 -13.36 -28.89 10.00
CA GLU A 162 -12.72 -29.88 9.15
C GLU A 162 -12.52 -31.18 9.94
N LYS A 163 -13.33 -32.19 9.64
CA LYS A 163 -13.38 -33.46 10.38
C LYS A 163 -12.05 -34.20 10.32
N TYR A 164 -11.38 -34.22 9.17
CA TYR A 164 -10.15 -34.99 9.00
C TYR A 164 -8.96 -34.38 9.76
N LYS A 165 -8.99 -33.06 9.97
CA LYS A 165 -7.95 -32.31 10.71
C LYS A 165 -8.35 -32.01 12.15
N ASN A 166 -9.56 -32.43 12.57
CA ASN A 166 -10.14 -32.17 13.89
C ASN A 166 -10.00 -30.70 14.33
N SER A 167 -10.25 -29.75 13.42
CA SER A 167 -10.01 -28.32 13.64
C SER A 167 -11.03 -27.45 12.93
N TYR A 168 -11.34 -26.29 13.51
CA TYR A 168 -12.05 -25.25 12.77
C TYR A 168 -11.12 -24.61 11.74
N HIS A 169 -11.70 -24.22 10.61
CA HIS A 169 -11.00 -23.49 9.56
C HIS A 169 -11.88 -22.43 8.88
N LEU A 170 -11.22 -21.44 8.28
CA LEU A 170 -11.80 -20.42 7.41
C LEU A 170 -11.02 -20.43 6.09
N ALA A 171 -11.66 -20.95 5.04
CA ALA A 171 -11.13 -20.94 3.68
C ALA A 171 -11.67 -19.73 2.91
N PHE A 172 -10.80 -18.89 2.34
CA PHE A 172 -11.23 -17.70 1.60
C PHE A 172 -10.26 -17.29 0.50
N LYS A 173 -10.77 -16.52 -0.46
CA LYS A 173 -10.02 -15.99 -1.61
C LYS A 173 -10.22 -14.48 -1.76
N GLY A 174 -9.54 -13.89 -2.75
CA GLY A 174 -9.61 -12.46 -3.04
C GLY A 174 -8.40 -11.70 -2.52
N PHE A 175 -8.55 -10.38 -2.39
CA PHE A 175 -7.49 -9.44 -2.10
C PHE A 175 -6.78 -9.78 -0.78
N LEU A 176 -7.54 -10.04 0.29
CA LEU A 176 -6.96 -10.35 1.58
C LEU A 176 -6.12 -11.64 1.54
N ALA A 177 -6.65 -12.69 0.90
CA ALA A 177 -5.93 -13.95 0.72
C ALA A 177 -4.65 -13.75 -0.11
N GLY A 178 -4.73 -12.97 -1.19
CA GLY A 178 -3.60 -12.63 -2.04
C GLY A 178 -2.52 -11.85 -1.28
N TYR A 179 -2.91 -10.87 -0.48
CA TYR A 179 -1.98 -10.04 0.29
C TYR A 179 -1.33 -10.82 1.44
N ILE A 180 -2.08 -11.66 2.17
CA ILE A 180 -1.50 -12.58 3.16
C ILE A 180 -0.49 -13.52 2.51
N THR A 181 -0.80 -14.05 1.33
CA THR A 181 0.13 -14.90 0.58
C THR A 181 1.40 -14.15 0.19
N TYR A 182 1.29 -12.86 -0.17
CA TYR A 182 2.43 -12.01 -0.50
C TYR A 182 3.34 -11.80 0.72
N ILE A 183 2.78 -11.38 1.86
CA ILE A 183 3.54 -11.19 3.11
C ILE A 183 4.27 -12.48 3.50
N LYS A 184 3.57 -13.62 3.48
CA LYS A 184 4.17 -14.92 3.85
C LYS A 184 5.26 -15.41 2.91
N ARG A 185 5.33 -14.89 1.68
CA ARG A 185 6.42 -15.22 0.74
C ARG A 185 7.61 -14.28 0.87
N GLU A 186 7.38 -13.03 1.25
CA GLU A 186 8.46 -12.07 1.53
C GLU A 186 9.15 -12.36 2.87
N ASP A 187 8.45 -12.98 3.83
CA ASP A 187 9.02 -13.42 5.12
C ASP A 187 9.94 -14.67 5.03
N ASN A 188 10.06 -15.31 3.86
CA ASN A 188 10.86 -16.53 3.62
C ASN A 188 11.99 -16.26 2.61
#